data_AF-A0A4Y2L294-F1
#
_entry.id   AF-A0A4Y2L294-F1
#
_cell.length_a   1.000
_cell.length_b   1.000
_cell.length_c   1.000
_cell.angle_alpha   90.00
_cell.angle_beta   90.00
_cell.angle_gamma   90.00
#
_symmetry.space_group_name_H-M   'P 1'
#
loop_
_entity.id
_entity.type
_entity.pdbx_description
1 polymer ?
#
loop_
_entity_poly.entity_id
_entity_poly.type
_entity_poly.pdbx_seq_one_letter_code
_entity_poly.pdbx_strand_id
1 'polypeptide(L)'
;MDDIIILKIDERDGIKRLSRVLQTASEYGLELNLKKCNFLKSKIEFLGYIIENGKISPSLDKTSAVQNFPEPKSVKQVQSFLGLTGYFRKFIQNYALIAKPLIDLLRDNTEFYFGPEQKSAFQTLKQKLSENPVLHIFKQGAKLELHTDASEFGYGAILFQQSDDIKFRPIHYMSENLSPRREIFKL
;
A
#
# COMPACT_ATOMS: atom_id res chain seq x y z
N MET A 1 0.80 15.75 11.23
CA MET A 1 0.14 15.14 10.05
C MET A 1 -0.95 16.11 9.71
N ASP A 2 -0.81 16.80 8.58
CA ASP A 2 -1.44 18.12 8.41
C ASP A 2 -2.47 18.12 7.27
N ASP A 3 -2.58 17.00 6.55
CA ASP A 3 -3.53 16.80 5.46
C ASP A 3 -4.75 16.00 5.93
N ILE A 4 -5.95 16.48 5.57
CA ILE A 4 -7.23 15.85 5.91
C ILE A 4 -7.96 15.45 4.62
N ILE A 5 -8.49 14.23 4.59
CA ILE A 5 -9.37 13.75 3.53
C ILE A 5 -10.80 13.59 4.06
N ILE A 6 -11.76 14.13 3.32
CA ILE A 6 -13.20 14.03 3.63
C ILE A 6 -13.85 13.21 2.52
N LEU A 7 -14.16 11.94 2.81
CA LEU A 7 -14.90 11.09 1.90
C LEU A 7 -16.40 11.40 1.98
N LYS A 8 -17.08 11.31 0.84
CA LYS A 8 -18.51 11.59 0.69
C LYS A 8 -19.20 10.46 -0.07
N ILE A 9 -20.48 10.22 0.24
CA ILE A 9 -21.33 9.32 -0.54
C ILE A 9 -21.87 10.04 -1.77
N ASP A 10 -22.34 11.27 -1.58
CA ASP A 10 -22.83 12.18 -2.61
C ASP A 10 -22.40 13.63 -2.30
N GLU A 11 -22.75 14.56 -3.19
CA GLU A 11 -22.36 15.96 -3.03
C GLU A 11 -22.97 16.63 -1.79
N ARG A 12 -24.22 16.30 -1.42
CA ARG A 12 -24.89 16.89 -0.26
C ARG A 12 -24.22 16.44 1.03
N ASP A 13 -23.94 15.14 1.15
CA ASP A 13 -23.17 14.57 2.25
C ASP A 13 -21.78 15.21 2.33
N GLY A 14 -21.12 15.39 1.18
CA GLY A 14 -19.81 16.04 1.10
C GLY A 14 -19.81 17.47 1.62
N ILE A 15 -20.77 18.30 1.21
CA ILE A 15 -20.91 19.68 1.68
C ILE A 15 -21.20 19.71 3.18
N LYS A 16 -22.10 18.85 3.66
CA LYS A 16 -22.44 18.74 5.09
C LYS A 16 -21.21 18.38 5.93
N ARG A 17 -20.43 17.38 5.51
CA ARG A 17 -19.19 16.96 6.19
C ARG A 17 -18.14 18.06 6.17
N LEU A 18 -17.95 18.70 5.01
CA LEU A 18 -17.01 19.81 4.86
C LEU A 18 -17.36 20.96 5.81
N SER A 19 -18.63 21.37 5.86
CA SER A 19 -19.10 22.42 6.77
C SER A 19 -18.76 22.09 8.23
N ARG A 20 -18.99 20.85 8.67
CA ARG A 20 -18.64 20.40 10.02
C ARG A 20 -17.13 20.47 10.28
N VAL A 21 -16.32 20.02 9.34
CA VAL A 21 -14.84 20.07 9.48
C VAL A 21 -14.34 21.50 9.56
N LEU A 22 -14.85 22.40 8.71
CA LEU A 22 -14.48 23.82 8.73
C LEU A 22 -14.90 24.51 10.03
N GLN A 23 -16.10 24.20 10.53
CA GLN A 23 -16.59 24.72 11.80
C GLN A 23 -15.67 24.29 12.95
N THR A 24 -15.37 22.99 13.06
CA THR A 24 -14.47 22.46 14.08
C THR A 24 -13.06 23.04 13.93
N ALA A 25 -12.53 23.16 12.71
CA ALA A 25 -11.23 23.80 12.49
C ALA A 25 -11.21 25.23 13.04
N SER A 26 -12.27 26.00 12.77
CA SER A 26 -12.41 27.37 13.30
C SER A 26 -12.51 27.42 14.82
N GLU A 27 -13.25 26.49 15.45
CA GLU A 27 -13.43 26.42 16.91
C GLU A 27 -12.09 26.19 17.64
N TYR A 28 -11.18 25.44 17.03
CA TYR A 28 -9.86 25.14 17.57
C TYR A 28 -8.74 26.05 17.04
N GLY A 29 -9.07 27.10 16.26
CA GLY A 29 -8.09 28.04 15.72
C GLY A 29 -7.15 27.44 14.66
N LEU A 30 -7.58 26.41 13.95
CA LEU A 30 -6.82 25.82 12.83
C LEU A 30 -7.04 26.64 11.55
N GLU A 31 -5.94 27.03 10.93
CA GLU A 31 -5.94 27.74 9.64
C GLU A 31 -5.75 26.79 8.47
N LEU A 32 -6.48 27.03 7.38
CA LEU A 32 -6.41 26.23 6.16
C LEU A 32 -5.75 27.03 5.04
N ASN A 33 -4.76 26.43 4.39
CA ASN A 33 -4.20 26.99 3.16
C ASN A 33 -5.12 26.70 1.98
N LEU A 34 -6.06 27.60 1.70
CA LEU A 34 -7.06 27.44 0.64
C LEU A 34 -6.45 27.16 -0.75
N LYS A 35 -5.23 27.64 -1.03
CA LYS A 35 -4.53 27.38 -2.31
C LYS A 35 -4.15 25.91 -2.48
N LYS A 36 -3.99 25.17 -1.38
CA LYS A 36 -3.68 23.73 -1.37
C LYS A 36 -4.91 22.85 -1.19
N CYS A 37 -6.07 23.44 -0.86
CA CYS A 37 -7.31 22.69 -0.65
C CYS A 37 -7.92 22.23 -1.98
N ASN A 38 -8.37 20.98 -2.03
CA ASN A 38 -9.09 20.41 -3.16
C ASN A 38 -10.51 20.05 -2.73
N PHE A 39 -11.51 20.77 -3.26
CA PHE A 39 -12.91 20.57 -2.90
C PHE A 39 -13.68 19.77 -3.95
N LEU A 40 -14.57 18.89 -3.48
CA LEU A 40 -15.56 18.14 -4.27
C LEU A 40 -15.01 17.39 -5.50
N LYS A 41 -13.72 17.05 -5.51
CA LYS A 41 -13.10 16.26 -6.58
C LYS A 41 -13.55 14.79 -6.55
N SER A 42 -13.72 14.19 -7.72
CA SER A 42 -13.94 12.74 -7.89
C SER A 42 -12.64 11.92 -7.82
N LYS A 43 -11.51 12.57 -8.12
CA LYS A 43 -10.15 12.02 -8.10
C LYS A 43 -9.24 12.95 -7.31
N ILE A 44 -8.51 12.41 -6.34
CA ILE A 44 -7.52 13.16 -5.55
C ILE A 44 -6.25 12.34 -5.36
N GLU A 45 -5.13 13.04 -5.24
CA GLU A 45 -3.89 12.45 -4.72
C GLU A 45 -3.75 12.77 -3.24
N PHE A 46 -3.50 11.75 -2.42
CA PHE A 46 -3.37 11.86 -0.98
C PHE A 46 -2.31 10.87 -0.48
N LEU A 47 -1.25 11.38 0.15
CA LEU A 47 -0.14 10.59 0.71
C LEU A 47 0.50 9.62 -0.29
N GLY A 48 0.64 10.02 -1.56
CA GLY A 48 1.21 9.16 -2.61
C GLY A 48 0.27 8.06 -3.10
N TYR A 49 -1.02 8.16 -2.80
CA TYR A 49 -2.08 7.35 -3.38
C TYR A 49 -3.02 8.20 -4.24
N ILE A 50 -3.57 7.59 -5.28
CA ILE A 50 -4.71 8.12 -6.03
C ILE A 50 -5.98 7.47 -5.48
N ILE A 51 -6.95 8.30 -5.12
CA ILE A 51 -8.27 7.87 -4.67
C ILE A 51 -9.29 8.34 -5.69
N GLU A 52 -10.03 7.40 -6.27
CA GLU A 52 -11.00 7.65 -7.33
C GLU A 52 -12.09 6.57 -7.32
N ASN A 53 -13.36 6.97 -7.35
CA ASN A 53 -14.51 6.07 -7.51
C ASN A 53 -14.52 4.86 -6.55
N GLY A 54 -14.23 5.08 -5.27
CA GLY A 54 -14.20 4.02 -4.25
C GLY A 54 -13.01 3.08 -4.35
N LYS A 55 -12.01 3.43 -5.16
CA LYS A 55 -10.77 2.66 -5.36
C LYS A 55 -9.57 3.48 -4.93
N ILE A 56 -8.50 2.78 -4.61
CA ILE A 56 -7.20 3.35 -4.26
C ILE A 56 -6.11 2.67 -5.09
N SER A 57 -5.14 3.45 -5.57
CA SER A 57 -3.95 2.97 -6.26
C SER A 57 -2.73 3.80 -5.85
N PRO A 58 -1.49 3.32 -6.06
CA PRO A 58 -0.30 4.17 -5.94
C PRO A 58 -0.36 5.36 -6.91
N SER A 59 0.25 6.50 -6.57
CA SER A 59 0.35 7.64 -7.49
C SER A 59 1.40 7.44 -8.58
N LEU A 60 1.21 8.14 -9.70
CA LEU A 60 2.07 8.03 -10.87
C LEU A 60 3.53 8.31 -10.51
N ASP A 61 3.77 9.35 -9.73
CA ASP A 61 5.11 9.72 -9.26
C ASP A 61 5.77 8.56 -8.49
N LYS A 62 5.00 7.84 -7.67
CA LYS A 62 5.49 6.71 -6.87
C LYS A 62 5.72 5.47 -7.72
N THR A 63 4.82 5.16 -8.66
CA THR A 63 5.03 4.07 -9.61
C THR A 63 6.21 4.34 -10.54
N SER A 64 6.38 5.58 -11.00
CA SER A 64 7.52 5.99 -11.83
C SER A 64 8.82 5.96 -11.05
N ALA A 65 8.83 6.37 -9.77
CA ALA A 65 10.00 6.25 -8.92
C ALA A 65 10.45 4.78 -8.75
N VAL A 66 9.51 3.84 -8.63
CA VAL A 66 9.81 2.40 -8.58
C VAL A 66 10.34 1.93 -9.95
N GLN A 67 9.67 2.27 -11.04
CA GLN A 67 10.05 1.86 -12.39
C GLN A 67 11.43 2.37 -12.79
N ASN A 68 11.77 3.60 -12.41
CA ASN A 68 13.04 4.23 -12.73
C ASN A 68 14.13 3.97 -11.67
N PHE A 69 13.82 3.22 -10.62
CA PHE A 69 14.81 2.89 -9.59
C PHE A 69 15.97 2.10 -10.23
N PRO A 70 17.23 2.53 -10.06
CA PRO A 70 18.39 1.87 -10.65
C PRO A 70 18.66 0.53 -9.97
N GLU A 71 19.31 -0.40 -10.67
CA GLU A 71 19.74 -1.67 -10.06
C GLU A 71 20.60 -1.38 -8.81
N PRO A 72 20.22 -1.90 -7.62
CA PRO A 72 20.96 -1.67 -6.39
C PRO A 72 22.37 -2.24 -6.45
N LYS A 73 23.35 -1.41 -6.09
CA LYS A 73 24.77 -1.74 -6.00
C LYS A 73 25.30 -1.74 -4.56
N SER A 74 24.41 -1.55 -3.59
CA SER A 74 24.75 -1.55 -2.16
C SER A 74 23.55 -1.90 -1.30
N VAL A 75 23.83 -2.35 -0.07
CA VAL A 75 22.82 -2.61 0.97
C VAL A 75 21.92 -1.39 1.19
N LYS A 76 22.49 -0.17 1.24
CA LYS A 76 21.71 1.08 1.40
C LYS A 76 20.70 1.29 0.27
N GLN A 77 21.07 0.98 -0.96
CA GLN A 77 20.17 1.09 -2.11
C GLN A 77 19.07 0.03 -2.07
N VAL A 78 19.39 -1.19 -1.61
CA VAL A 78 18.37 -2.23 -1.37
C VAL A 78 17.38 -1.80 -0.29
N GLN A 79 17.85 -1.23 0.82
CA GLN A 79 16.99 -0.69 1.89
C GLN A 79 16.08 0.42 1.37
N SER A 80 16.61 1.34 0.57
CA SER A 80 15.82 2.42 -0.05
C SER A 80 14.73 1.86 -0.98
N PHE A 81 15.07 0.89 -1.82
CA PHE A 81 14.12 0.23 -2.72
C PHE A 81 13.03 -0.54 -1.95
N LEU A 82 13.40 -1.29 -0.91
CA LEU A 82 12.46 -2.00 -0.04
C LEU A 82 11.58 -1.04 0.76
N GLY A 83 12.11 0.11 1.20
CA GLY A 83 11.30 1.15 1.83
C GLY A 83 10.24 1.71 0.88
N LEU A 84 10.63 2.01 -0.37
CA LEU A 84 9.72 2.51 -1.39
C LEU A 84 8.64 1.48 -1.75
N THR A 85 9.04 0.25 -2.11
CA THR A 85 8.09 -0.80 -2.51
C THR A 85 7.27 -1.33 -1.32
N GLY A 86 7.86 -1.36 -0.13
CA GLY A 86 7.22 -1.80 1.11
C GLY A 86 6.06 -0.90 1.54
N TYR A 87 6.14 0.40 1.25
CA TYR A 87 5.02 1.34 1.45
C TYR A 87 3.77 0.93 0.64
N PHE A 88 3.96 0.26 -0.50
CA PHE A 88 2.91 -0.23 -1.38
C PHE A 88 2.69 -1.75 -1.30
N ARG A 89 3.26 -2.44 -0.29
CA ARG A 89 3.14 -3.90 -0.14
C ARG A 89 1.70 -4.41 -0.15
N LYS A 90 0.75 -3.59 0.35
CA LYS A 90 -0.68 -3.94 0.42
C LYS A 90 -1.32 -4.21 -0.95
N PHE A 91 -0.67 -3.79 -2.03
CA PHE A 91 -1.10 -3.99 -3.42
C PHE A 91 -0.49 -5.23 -4.09
N ILE A 92 0.47 -5.88 -3.43
CA ILE A 92 1.29 -6.93 -4.01
C ILE A 92 1.01 -8.23 -3.25
N GLN A 93 0.33 -9.16 -3.91
CA GLN A 93 0.20 -10.51 -3.40
C GLN A 93 1.58 -11.14 -3.22
N ASN A 94 1.80 -11.80 -2.08
CA ASN A 94 3.04 -12.48 -1.73
C ASN A 94 4.27 -11.57 -1.68
N TYR A 95 4.11 -10.29 -1.32
CA TYR A 95 5.21 -9.33 -1.24
C TYR A 95 6.41 -9.85 -0.44
N ALA A 96 6.20 -10.45 0.73
CA ALA A 96 7.30 -10.89 1.60
C ALA A 96 8.12 -12.03 0.97
N LEU A 97 7.46 -12.91 0.21
CA LEU A 97 8.11 -13.98 -0.53
C LEU A 97 8.96 -13.41 -1.68
N ILE A 98 8.38 -12.50 -2.47
CA ILE A 98 9.07 -11.86 -3.60
C ILE A 98 10.26 -11.04 -3.09
N ALA A 99 10.08 -10.29 -1.98
CA ALA A 99 11.12 -9.44 -1.42
C ALA A 99 12.20 -10.21 -0.64
N LYS A 100 11.99 -11.49 -0.33
CA LYS A 100 12.88 -12.30 0.51
C LYS A 100 14.35 -12.26 0.05
N PRO A 101 14.70 -12.47 -1.24
CA PRO A 101 16.09 -12.43 -1.68
C PRO A 101 16.77 -11.07 -1.47
N LEU A 102 16.00 -9.98 -1.48
CA LEU A 102 16.48 -8.63 -1.22
C LEU A 102 16.62 -8.36 0.29
N ILE A 103 15.69 -8.86 1.10
CA ILE A 103 15.75 -8.75 2.56
C ILE A 103 16.95 -9.54 3.10
N ASP A 104 17.27 -10.69 2.51
CA ASP A 104 18.39 -11.52 2.93
C ASP A 104 19.74 -10.82 2.76
N LEU A 105 19.86 -9.89 1.79
CA LEU A 105 21.03 -9.01 1.65
C LEU A 105 21.18 -7.98 2.79
N LEU A 106 20.17 -7.79 3.63
CA LEU A 106 20.19 -6.85 4.75
C LEU A 106 20.68 -7.49 6.05
N ARG A 107 20.90 -8.81 6.07
CA ARG A 107 21.33 -9.53 7.26
C ARG A 107 22.79 -9.23 7.58
N ASP A 108 23.11 -9.16 8.87
CA ASP A 108 24.49 -8.99 9.32
C ASP A 108 25.39 -10.13 8.80
N ASN A 109 26.66 -9.82 8.57
CA ASN A 109 27.68 -10.75 8.05
C ASN A 109 27.35 -11.37 6.67
N THR A 110 26.46 -10.76 5.89
CA THR A 110 26.17 -11.18 4.52
C THR A 110 27.01 -10.38 3.53
N GLU A 111 27.77 -11.05 2.66
CA GLU A 111 28.46 -10.39 1.56
C GLU A 111 27.43 -9.85 0.55
N PHE A 112 27.61 -8.61 0.10
CA PHE A 112 26.69 -8.02 -0.86
C PHE A 112 26.88 -8.66 -2.25
N TYR A 113 25.97 -9.54 -2.62
CA TYR A 113 25.92 -10.16 -3.95
C TYR A 113 24.55 -9.98 -4.60
N PHE A 114 24.47 -9.14 -5.62
CA PHE A 114 23.22 -8.87 -6.35
C PHE A 114 23.06 -9.82 -7.55
N GLY A 115 22.80 -11.10 -7.22
CA GLY A 115 22.72 -12.20 -8.17
C GLY A 115 21.39 -12.32 -8.92
N PRO A 116 21.20 -13.44 -9.66
CA PRO A 116 19.99 -13.70 -10.44
C PRO A 116 18.68 -13.67 -9.62
N GLU A 117 18.69 -14.19 -8.40
CA GLU A 117 17.50 -14.21 -7.53
C GLU A 117 17.11 -12.81 -7.08
N GLN A 118 18.09 -11.98 -6.69
CA GLN A 118 17.87 -10.59 -6.30
C GLN A 118 17.39 -9.75 -7.48
N LYS A 119 17.95 -9.97 -8.68
CA LYS A 119 17.51 -9.34 -9.93
C LYS A 119 16.07 -9.73 -10.26
N SER A 120 15.73 -11.00 -10.14
CA SER A 120 14.36 -11.48 -10.37
C SER A 120 13.38 -10.81 -9.41
N ALA A 121 13.66 -10.85 -8.10
CA ALA A 121 12.85 -10.18 -7.07
C ALA A 121 12.67 -8.67 -7.35
N PHE A 122 13.76 -7.98 -7.67
CA PHE A 122 13.75 -6.56 -8.01
C PHE A 122 12.85 -6.25 -9.21
N GLN A 123 13.00 -7.00 -10.31
CA GLN A 123 12.18 -6.79 -11.50
C GLN A 123 10.71 -7.15 -11.28
N THR A 124 10.42 -8.23 -10.54
CA THR A 124 9.04 -8.60 -10.19
C THR A 124 8.36 -7.49 -9.38
N LEU A 125 9.03 -6.92 -8.38
CA LEU A 125 8.46 -5.82 -7.59
C LEU A 125 8.24 -4.56 -8.44
N LYS A 126 9.16 -4.26 -9.36
CA LYS A 126 8.99 -3.14 -10.31
C LYS A 126 7.79 -3.35 -11.21
N GLN A 127 7.65 -4.55 -11.78
CA GLN A 127 6.53 -4.89 -12.64
C GLN A 127 5.20 -4.79 -11.90
N LYS A 128 5.07 -5.42 -10.73
CA LYS A 128 3.81 -5.47 -9.96
C LYS A 128 3.29 -4.08 -9.58
N LEU A 129 4.18 -3.11 -9.32
CA LEU A 129 3.77 -1.73 -9.05
C LEU A 129 3.57 -0.88 -10.31
N SER A 130 4.23 -1.25 -11.42
CA SER A 130 4.06 -0.58 -12.71
C SER A 130 2.75 -0.97 -13.41
N GLU A 131 2.18 -2.14 -13.09
CA GLU A 131 0.87 -2.60 -13.57
C GLU A 131 -0.31 -1.80 -12.96
N ASN A 132 -0.01 -0.73 -12.20
CA ASN A 132 -0.97 0.15 -11.53
C ASN A 132 -2.01 -0.64 -10.72
N PRO A 133 -1.57 -1.37 -9.67
CA PRO A 133 -2.46 -2.22 -8.90
C PRO A 133 -3.50 -1.39 -8.17
N VAL A 134 -4.75 -1.87 -8.19
CA VAL A 134 -5.90 -1.15 -7.63
C VAL A 134 -6.58 -2.00 -6.57
N LEU A 135 -6.87 -1.39 -5.43
CA LEU A 135 -7.67 -1.97 -4.35
C LEU A 135 -8.99 -1.21 -4.20
N HIS A 136 -10.00 -1.89 -3.67
CA HIS A 136 -11.24 -1.24 -3.25
C HIS A 136 -11.08 -0.63 -1.86
N ILE A 137 -11.70 0.52 -1.63
CA ILE A 137 -11.75 1.16 -0.32
C ILE A 137 -12.74 0.39 0.54
N PHE A 138 -12.35 0.10 1.77
CA PHE A 138 -13.21 -0.56 2.75
C PHE A 138 -14.51 0.23 2.96
N LYS A 139 -15.64 -0.45 2.80
CA LYS A 139 -16.98 0.02 3.15
C LYS A 139 -17.45 -0.66 4.43
N GLN A 140 -17.80 0.14 5.44
CA GLN A 140 -18.33 -0.41 6.68
C GLN A 140 -19.68 -1.11 6.45
N GLY A 141 -19.89 -2.26 7.09
CA GLY A 141 -21.15 -3.02 7.01
C GLY A 141 -21.25 -4.02 5.85
N ALA A 142 -20.31 -4.04 4.91
CA ALA A 142 -20.25 -5.05 3.86
C ALA A 142 -19.61 -6.37 4.37
N LYS A 143 -19.98 -7.50 3.75
CA LYS A 143 -19.42 -8.82 4.09
C LYS A 143 -17.93 -8.88 3.75
N LEU A 144 -17.17 -9.54 4.61
CA LEU A 144 -15.73 -9.74 4.47
C LEU A 144 -15.42 -11.23 4.31
N GLU A 145 -14.43 -11.53 3.49
CA GLU A 145 -13.83 -12.86 3.35
C GLU A 145 -12.33 -12.73 3.54
N LEU A 146 -11.76 -13.54 4.42
CA LEU A 146 -10.33 -13.60 4.66
C LEU A 146 -9.81 -14.91 4.09
N HIS A 147 -8.97 -14.82 3.07
CA HIS A 147 -8.28 -15.97 2.50
C HIS A 147 -6.87 -15.98 3.07
N THR A 148 -6.46 -17.07 3.69
CA THR A 148 -5.12 -17.22 4.27
C THR A 148 -4.43 -18.43 3.66
N ASP A 149 -3.13 -18.30 3.48
CA ASP A 149 -2.26 -19.41 3.11
C ASP A 149 -0.99 -19.34 3.95
N ALA A 150 -0.45 -20.50 4.32
CA ALA A 150 0.74 -20.59 5.16
C ALA A 150 1.66 -21.69 4.64
N SER A 151 2.95 -21.41 4.70
CA SER A 151 4.03 -22.30 4.32
C SER A 151 5.07 -22.35 5.43
N GLU A 152 6.05 -23.25 5.30
CA GLU A 152 7.19 -23.33 6.22
C GLU A 152 7.98 -22.01 6.29
N PHE A 153 7.94 -21.18 5.25
CA PHE A 153 8.74 -19.95 5.17
C PHE A 153 8.00 -18.68 5.57
N GLY A 154 6.66 -18.72 5.63
CA GLY A 154 5.85 -17.50 5.76
C GLY A 154 4.35 -17.74 5.58
N TYR A 155 3.58 -16.69 5.84
CA TYR A 155 2.13 -16.68 5.65
C TYR A 155 1.68 -15.49 4.81
N GLY A 156 0.58 -15.68 4.09
CA GLY A 156 -0.09 -14.69 3.29
C GLY A 156 -1.56 -14.61 3.66
N ALA A 157 -2.14 -13.43 3.50
CA ALA A 157 -3.57 -13.24 3.60
C ALA A 157 -4.07 -12.24 2.56
N ILE A 158 -5.29 -12.46 2.07
CA ILE A 158 -6.02 -11.54 1.22
C ILE A 158 -7.34 -11.24 1.92
N LEU A 159 -7.57 -9.96 2.19
CA LEU A 159 -8.85 -9.50 2.68
C LEU A 159 -9.70 -9.08 1.47
N PHE A 160 -10.78 -9.81 1.26
CA PHE A 160 -11.80 -9.49 0.29
C PHE A 160 -12.99 -8.81 0.97
N GLN A 161 -13.66 -7.95 0.23
CA GLN A 161 -14.93 -7.38 0.62
C GLN A 161 -15.93 -7.49 -0.51
N GLN A 162 -17.19 -7.79 -0.16
CA GLN A 162 -18.29 -7.80 -1.11
C GLN A 162 -18.60 -6.39 -1.59
N SER A 163 -18.57 -6.16 -2.90
CA SER A 163 -19.03 -4.92 -3.54
C SER A 163 -20.54 -4.94 -3.83
N ASP A 164 -21.07 -3.80 -4.25
CA ASP A 164 -22.50 -3.60 -4.51
C ASP A 164 -23.05 -4.55 -5.60
N ASP A 165 -22.18 -5.04 -6.48
CA ASP A 165 -22.47 -6.06 -7.51
C ASP A 165 -22.35 -7.51 -7.01
N ILE A 166 -22.35 -7.71 -5.68
CA ILE A 166 -22.29 -9.01 -4.98
C ILE A 166 -20.92 -9.73 -5.12
N LYS A 167 -20.01 -9.23 -5.97
CA LYS A 167 -18.68 -9.82 -6.16
C LYS A 167 -17.74 -9.48 -5.01
N PHE A 168 -16.88 -10.43 -4.65
CA PHE A 168 -15.80 -10.18 -3.69
C PHE A 168 -14.59 -9.60 -4.41
N ARG A 169 -14.05 -8.51 -3.84
CA ARG A 169 -12.90 -7.78 -4.42
C ARG A 169 -11.83 -7.56 -3.35
N PRO A 170 -10.55 -7.64 -3.71
CA PRO A 170 -9.46 -7.46 -2.75
C PRO A 170 -9.41 -6.01 -2.27
N ILE A 171 -9.33 -5.84 -0.95
CA ILE A 171 -9.12 -4.54 -0.28
C ILE A 171 -7.77 -4.46 0.41
N HIS A 172 -7.12 -5.61 0.65
CA HIS A 172 -5.79 -5.67 1.23
C HIS A 172 -5.07 -6.98 0.94
N TYR A 173 -3.80 -6.92 0.55
CA TYR A 173 -2.88 -8.05 0.56
C TYR A 173 -1.93 -7.92 1.76
N MET A 174 -1.77 -9.01 2.51
CA MET A 174 -0.83 -9.12 3.62
C MET A 174 0.09 -10.31 3.35
N SER A 175 1.37 -10.15 3.65
CA SER A 175 2.35 -11.22 3.52
C SER A 175 3.48 -10.94 4.49
N GLU A 176 3.86 -11.95 5.27
CA GLU A 176 4.96 -11.87 6.23
C GLU A 176 5.78 -13.18 6.21
N ASN A 177 7.08 -13.03 6.41
CA ASN A 177 7.98 -14.18 6.58
C ASN A 177 7.94 -14.63 8.05
N LEU A 178 8.08 -15.94 8.26
CA LEU A 178 8.26 -16.47 9.61
C LEU A 178 9.63 -16.03 10.13
N SER A 179 9.67 -15.57 11.38
CA SER A 179 10.94 -15.32 12.06
C SER A 179 11.55 -16.68 12.47
N PRO A 180 12.90 -16.79 12.61
CA PRO A 180 13.56 -18.03 13.04
C PRO A 180 12.97 -18.59 14.35
N ARG A 181 12.48 -17.73 15.24
CA ARG A 181 11.87 -18.11 16.52
C ARG A 181 10.50 -18.79 16.36
N ARG A 182 9.82 -18.61 15.23
CA ARG A 182 8.50 -19.20 14.93
C ARG A 182 8.59 -20.47 14.08
N GLU A 183 9.73 -20.75 13.45
CA GLU A 183 9.98 -22.00 12.71
C GLU A 183 10.06 -23.23 13.65
N ILE A 184 10.30 -23.01 14.95
CA ILE A 184 10.48 -24.07 15.96
C ILE A 184 9.13 -24.62 16.47
N PHE A 185 8.03 -23.89 16.33
CA PHE A 185 6.69 -24.36 16.71
C PHE A 185 6.01 -25.05 15.52
N LYS A 186 6.48 -26.24 15.16
CA LYS A 186 5.73 -27.17 14.30
C LYS A 186 4.70 -27.89 15.18
N LEU A 187 3.41 -27.76 14.89
CA LEU A 187 2.36 -28.67 15.38
C LEU A 187 2.45 -30.01 14.64
#